data_AF-A0A7V9G3V3-F1
#
_entry.id   AF-A0A7V9G3V3-F1
#
_cell.length_a   1.000
_cell.length_b   1.000
_cell.length_c   1.000
_cell.angle_alpha   90.00
_cell.angle_beta   90.00
_cell.angle_gamma   90.00
#
_symmetry.space_group_name_H-M   'P 1'
#
loop_
_entity.id
_entity.type
_entity.pdbx_description
1 polymer ?
#
loop_
_entity_poly.entity_id
_entity_poly.type
_entity_poly.pdbx_seq_one_letter_code
_entity_poly.pdbx_strand_id
1 'polypeptide(L)'
;MRAAAALMVLVAATGPLSAETRAPLWDHLPVIAYRGDEVTVSWPADGATQPPWNVHCGGRELAPRRGDDGRSWTVTARVDTDRASDDLTWSRAHEAVTVRLIAPGCAQGIALDHDRRLAIAGSPVVLVLPRVEADVDRRWKILGVAAAAEAIRCQAVLLEAEPDDATPRSGILGLVVTSQALPMANRSLLVLLPASDIHAGWQHRTYRQLVAWLVADAIRRGANQVVLAGPFTARAHASDAAPLRRQVADVASAYHCRSIDLGDLDDERYWQIAPGILGPGLNDLGRAKLAEVLAPWRADLTP
;
A
#
# COMPACT_ATOMS: atom_id res chain seq x y z
N MET A 1 70.41 -22.72 -3.84
CA MET A 1 70.21 -22.43 -5.28
C MET A 1 69.11 -23.32 -5.83
N ARG A 2 67.88 -22.81 -5.96
CA ARG A 2 66.89 -23.20 -6.98
C ARG A 2 65.72 -22.19 -6.95
N ALA A 3 65.58 -21.56 -8.10
CA ALA A 3 64.60 -20.61 -8.63
C ALA A 3 63.35 -20.24 -7.79
N ALA A 4 63.21 -18.92 -7.58
CA ALA A 4 61.94 -18.24 -7.33
C ALA A 4 61.21 -18.03 -8.67
N ALA A 5 59.93 -18.40 -8.72
CA ALA A 5 59.04 -18.07 -9.82
C ALA A 5 58.50 -16.65 -9.61
N ALA A 6 58.73 -15.79 -10.59
CA ALA A 6 58.28 -14.41 -10.60
C ALA A 6 56.76 -14.34 -10.79
N LEU A 7 56.10 -13.69 -9.83
CA LEU A 7 54.70 -13.33 -9.83
C LEU A 7 54.48 -12.19 -10.84
N MET A 8 53.77 -12.47 -11.92
CA MET A 8 53.37 -11.48 -12.92
C MET A 8 52.15 -10.72 -12.38
N VAL A 9 52.36 -9.48 -11.93
CA VAL A 9 51.30 -8.57 -11.48
C VAL A 9 50.58 -8.04 -12.72
N LEU A 10 49.35 -8.51 -12.96
CA LEU A 10 48.44 -7.92 -13.92
C LEU A 10 47.75 -6.72 -13.24
N VAL A 11 48.26 -5.51 -13.49
CA VAL A 11 47.56 -4.26 -13.13
C VAL A 11 46.42 -4.08 -14.11
N ALA A 12 45.23 -4.57 -13.75
CA ALA A 12 44.00 -4.20 -14.43
C ALA A 12 43.63 -2.76 -14.01
N ALA A 13 43.59 -1.87 -14.99
CA ALA A 13 43.24 -0.48 -14.85
C ALA A 13 41.90 -0.31 -14.13
N THR A 14 41.92 0.32 -12.96
CA THR A 14 40.74 0.93 -12.33
C THR A 14 40.32 2.13 -13.16
N GLY A 15 39.53 1.91 -14.20
CA GLY A 15 38.73 2.97 -14.79
C GLY A 15 37.79 3.54 -13.72
N PRO A 16 37.43 4.84 -13.78
CA PRO A 16 36.41 5.38 -12.89
C PRO A 16 35.15 4.55 -13.10
N LEU A 17 34.66 3.95 -12.02
CA LEU A 17 33.33 3.35 -11.96
C LEU A 17 32.37 4.34 -12.62
N SER A 18 31.82 3.92 -13.76
CA SER A 18 30.79 4.67 -14.47
C SER A 18 29.74 5.07 -13.44
N ALA A 19 29.42 6.36 -13.37
CA ALA A 19 28.42 6.90 -12.46
C ALA A 19 27.20 5.98 -12.51
N GLU A 20 27.00 5.19 -11.45
CA GLU A 20 25.86 4.30 -11.34
C GLU A 20 24.62 5.15 -11.61
N THR A 21 23.87 4.71 -12.62
CA THR A 21 22.67 5.32 -13.14
C THR A 21 21.62 5.31 -12.04
N ARG A 22 21.68 6.30 -11.14
CA ARG A 22 20.70 6.44 -10.06
C ARG A 22 19.49 7.15 -10.63
N ALA A 23 18.38 6.41 -10.70
CA ALA A 23 17.05 6.98 -10.79
C ALA A 23 16.92 8.14 -9.79
N PRO A 24 16.08 9.16 -10.06
CA PRO A 24 15.91 10.26 -9.13
C PRO A 24 15.54 9.69 -7.75
N LEU A 25 16.36 10.00 -6.75
CA LEU A 25 16.04 9.70 -5.37
C LEU A 25 14.83 10.57 -5.01
N TRP A 26 13.69 9.97 -4.71
CA TRP A 26 12.49 10.75 -4.38
C TRP A 26 12.57 11.28 -2.96
N ASP A 27 12.57 12.60 -2.80
CA ASP A 27 12.36 13.27 -1.51
C ASP A 27 10.92 13.04 -1.05
N HIS A 28 9.97 13.15 -1.97
CA HIS A 28 8.56 12.86 -1.74
C HIS A 28 7.91 12.24 -2.98
N LEU A 29 7.32 11.06 -2.78
CA LEU A 29 6.44 10.40 -3.74
C LEU A 29 5.22 9.89 -2.96
N PRO A 30 4.01 10.40 -3.21
CA PRO A 30 2.83 9.93 -2.48
C PRO A 30 2.51 8.49 -2.85
N VAL A 31 2.08 7.69 -1.87
CA VAL A 31 1.73 6.29 -2.10
C VAL A 31 0.36 6.16 -2.79
N ILE A 32 -0.53 7.13 -2.56
CA ILE A 32 -1.90 7.11 -3.08
C ILE A 32 -2.43 8.53 -3.31
N ALA A 33 -3.28 8.69 -4.31
CA ALA A 33 -4.00 9.93 -4.61
C ALA A 33 -5.44 9.63 -5.06
N TYR A 34 -6.33 10.61 -4.95
CA TYR A 34 -7.63 10.49 -5.60
C TYR A 34 -7.50 10.79 -7.10
N ARG A 35 -8.35 10.15 -7.91
CA ARG A 35 -8.60 10.59 -9.27
C ARG A 35 -9.12 12.03 -9.27
N GLY A 36 -8.57 12.84 -10.16
CA GLY A 36 -8.83 14.26 -10.30
C GLY A 36 -8.02 15.15 -9.37
N ASP A 37 -7.30 14.58 -8.39
CA ASP A 37 -6.41 15.36 -7.52
C ASP A 37 -5.11 15.72 -8.23
N GLU A 38 -4.48 16.76 -7.71
CA GLU A 38 -3.11 17.09 -8.03
C GLU A 38 -2.15 16.28 -7.14
N VAL A 39 -1.21 15.60 -7.78
CA VAL A 39 -0.11 14.87 -7.14
C VAL A 39 1.15 15.68 -7.30
N THR A 40 1.75 16.05 -6.19
CA THR A 40 3.08 16.69 -6.16
C THR A 40 4.13 15.64 -5.86
N VAL A 41 5.14 15.57 -6.72
CA VAL A 41 6.33 14.73 -6.54
C VAL A 41 7.54 15.65 -6.42
N SER A 42 8.46 15.32 -5.50
CA SER A 42 9.69 16.08 -5.31
C SER A 42 10.93 15.20 -5.32
N TRP A 43 12.02 15.75 -5.83
CA TRP A 43 13.33 15.10 -5.88
C TRP A 43 14.46 16.14 -5.65
N PRO A 44 15.65 15.72 -5.20
CA PRO A 44 16.75 16.61 -4.93
C PRO A 44 17.15 17.45 -6.13
N ALA A 45 17.51 18.70 -5.86
CA ALA A 45 18.02 19.59 -6.89
C ALA A 45 19.53 19.45 -7.15
N ASP A 46 20.28 18.83 -6.24
CA ASP A 46 21.72 18.57 -6.34
C ASP A 46 22.55 19.77 -6.81
N GLY A 47 22.15 20.98 -6.40
CA GLY A 47 22.82 22.24 -6.78
C GLY A 47 22.60 22.70 -8.23
N ALA A 48 21.84 21.96 -9.04
CA ALA A 48 21.55 22.33 -10.43
C ALA A 48 20.64 23.56 -10.51
N THR A 49 20.92 24.49 -11.43
CA THR A 49 20.10 25.70 -11.66
C THR A 49 18.90 25.43 -12.56
N GLN A 50 18.92 24.34 -13.32
CA GLN A 50 17.83 23.87 -14.18
C GLN A 50 17.42 22.44 -13.77
N PRO A 51 16.16 22.06 -14.01
CA PRO A 51 15.71 20.71 -13.69
C PRO A 51 16.48 19.70 -14.55
N PRO A 52 17.06 18.65 -13.94
CA PRO A 52 17.86 17.66 -14.68
C PRO A 52 17.01 16.68 -15.49
N TRP A 53 15.69 16.78 -15.42
CA TRP A 53 14.72 15.86 -16.02
C TRP A 53 13.57 16.63 -16.67
N ASN A 54 13.18 16.20 -17.86
CA ASN A 54 11.90 16.55 -18.48
C ASN A 54 10.81 15.64 -17.92
N VAL A 55 9.70 16.19 -17.47
CA VAL A 55 8.61 15.41 -16.85
C VAL A 55 7.40 15.42 -17.75
N HIS A 56 6.83 14.25 -18.01
CA HIS A 56 5.62 14.08 -18.81
C HIS A 56 4.55 13.31 -18.03
N CYS A 57 3.28 13.65 -18.25
CA CYS A 57 2.11 12.93 -17.76
C CYS A 57 1.08 12.83 -18.88
N GLY A 58 0.65 11.63 -19.27
CA GLY A 58 -0.35 11.44 -20.33
C GLY A 58 -0.01 12.14 -21.65
N GLY A 59 1.29 12.21 -22.00
CA GLY A 59 1.80 12.91 -23.20
C GLY A 59 1.93 14.42 -23.08
N ARG A 60 1.52 15.03 -21.96
CA ARG A 60 1.73 16.45 -21.66
C ARG A 60 3.02 16.66 -20.90
N GLU A 61 3.85 17.59 -21.38
CA GLU A 61 5.01 18.07 -20.63
C GLU A 61 4.58 18.92 -19.43
N LEU A 62 5.21 18.65 -18.29
CA LEU A 62 5.02 19.35 -17.03
C LEU A 62 6.30 20.10 -16.69
N ALA A 63 6.18 21.38 -16.36
CA ALA A 63 7.32 22.20 -15.99
C ALA A 63 7.69 21.98 -14.51
N PRO A 64 8.86 21.39 -14.20
CA PRO A 64 9.34 21.32 -12.84
C PRO A 64 9.60 22.72 -12.28
N ARG A 65 9.35 22.91 -10.99
CA ARG A 65 9.60 24.17 -10.27
C ARG A 65 10.56 23.92 -9.13
N ARG A 66 11.29 24.96 -8.73
CA ARG A 66 12.08 24.87 -7.50
C ARG A 66 11.12 24.78 -6.32
N GLY A 67 11.38 23.85 -5.40
CA GLY A 67 10.67 23.80 -4.12
C GLY A 67 10.96 25.04 -3.28
N ASP A 68 10.05 25.34 -2.36
CA ASP A 68 10.17 26.51 -1.46
C ASP A 68 11.42 26.44 -0.57
N ASP A 69 11.94 25.22 -0.35
CA ASP A 69 13.19 24.96 0.37
C ASP A 69 14.45 25.35 -0.43
N GLY A 70 14.33 25.65 -1.72
CA GLY A 70 15.45 25.89 -2.63
C GLY A 70 16.34 24.66 -2.88
N ARG A 71 16.00 23.49 -2.33
CA ARG A 71 16.82 22.26 -2.33
C ARG A 71 16.22 21.13 -3.14
N SER A 72 14.93 21.17 -3.43
CA SER A 72 14.24 20.18 -4.25
C SER A 72 13.70 20.78 -5.55
N TRP A 73 13.48 19.93 -6.54
CA TRP A 73 12.58 20.17 -7.66
C TRP A 73 11.24 19.54 -7.33
N THR A 74 10.16 20.22 -7.71
CA THR A 74 8.79 19.74 -7.55
C THR A 74 8.08 19.76 -8.89
N VAL A 75 7.22 18.77 -9.11
CA VAL A 75 6.28 18.77 -10.23
C VAL A 75 4.91 18.39 -9.70
N THR A 76 3.89 19.09 -10.17
CA THR A 76 2.50 18.81 -9.82
C THR A 76 1.77 18.35 -11.07
N ALA A 77 1.21 17.15 -11.01
CA ALA A 77 0.46 16.54 -12.08
C ALA A 77 -0.97 16.27 -11.63
N ARG A 78 -1.95 16.59 -12.48
CA ARG A 78 -3.32 16.15 -12.24
C ARG A 78 -3.44 14.69 -12.61
N VAL A 79 -3.94 13.89 -11.69
CA VAL A 79 -4.15 12.45 -11.90
C VAL A 79 -5.50 12.24 -12.56
N ASP A 80 -5.50 11.94 -13.85
CA ASP A 80 -6.64 11.33 -14.52
C ASP A 80 -6.29 9.83 -14.68
N THR A 81 -7.26 8.92 -14.57
CA THR A 81 -6.99 7.48 -14.78
C THR A 81 -8.17 6.76 -15.42
N ASP A 82 -8.96 7.46 -16.23
CA ASP A 82 -9.92 6.79 -17.10
C ASP A 82 -9.24 6.07 -18.30
N ARG A 83 -7.93 6.26 -18.47
CA ARG A 83 -7.13 5.63 -19.54
C ARG A 83 -5.96 4.82 -18.98
N ALA A 84 -5.47 3.89 -19.80
CA ALA A 84 -4.46 2.90 -19.44
C ALA A 84 -3.01 3.43 -19.26
N SER A 85 -2.74 4.74 -19.36
CA SER A 85 -1.36 5.24 -19.21
C SER A 85 -1.27 6.76 -18.95
N ASP A 86 -1.71 7.20 -17.78
CA ASP A 86 -1.37 8.56 -17.28
C ASP A 86 -0.11 8.52 -16.38
N ASP A 87 0.78 7.56 -16.63
CA ASP A 87 2.04 7.41 -15.91
C ASP A 87 2.91 8.68 -15.98
N LEU A 88 3.58 8.99 -14.89
CA LEU A 88 4.51 10.11 -14.81
C LEU A 88 5.89 9.64 -15.25
N THR A 89 6.46 10.27 -16.28
CA THR A 89 7.77 9.88 -16.83
C THR A 89 8.76 11.02 -16.72
N TRP A 90 9.87 10.78 -16.03
CA TRP A 90 11.05 11.64 -15.99
C TRP A 90 12.02 11.14 -17.04
N SER A 91 12.43 11.99 -17.97
CA SER A 91 13.36 11.62 -19.03
C SER A 91 14.50 12.63 -19.16
N ARG A 92 15.70 12.13 -19.48
CA ARG A 92 16.87 12.94 -19.85
C ARG A 92 17.71 12.15 -20.84
N ALA A 93 18.14 12.75 -21.94
CA ALA A 93 19.02 12.15 -22.97
C ALA A 93 18.76 10.67 -23.31
N HIS A 94 19.34 9.73 -22.55
CA HIS A 94 19.27 8.27 -22.76
C HIS A 94 18.65 7.50 -21.58
N GLU A 95 17.99 8.19 -20.66
CA GLU A 95 17.43 7.63 -19.44
C GLU A 95 15.99 8.07 -19.26
N ALA A 96 15.14 7.13 -18.82
CA ALA A 96 13.77 7.40 -18.46
C ALA A 96 13.38 6.61 -17.20
N VAL A 97 12.69 7.27 -16.29
CA VAL A 97 12.11 6.67 -15.09
C VAL A 97 10.63 6.97 -15.08
N THR A 98 9.84 5.91 -14.97
CA THR A 98 8.38 6.00 -14.98
C THR A 98 7.84 5.65 -13.60
N VAL A 99 7.02 6.54 -13.06
CA VAL A 99 6.16 6.29 -11.91
C VAL A 99 4.79 5.91 -12.44
N ARG A 100 4.35 4.70 -12.10
CA ARG A 100 3.10 4.14 -12.63
C ARG A 100 1.92 4.60 -11.79
N LEU A 101 0.89 5.11 -12.44
CA LEU A 101 -0.36 5.51 -11.79
C LEU A 101 -1.37 4.38 -11.93
N ILE A 102 -1.67 3.70 -10.82
CA ILE A 102 -2.40 2.42 -10.87
C ILE A 102 -3.80 2.56 -10.27
N ALA A 103 -4.81 2.47 -11.14
CA ALA A 103 -6.20 2.38 -10.74
C ALA A 103 -6.57 0.96 -10.24
N PRO A 104 -7.60 0.82 -9.39
CA PRO A 104 -8.16 -0.45 -8.97
C PRO A 104 -8.49 -1.38 -10.14
N GLY A 105 -8.07 -2.65 -10.06
CA GLY A 105 -8.30 -3.69 -11.05
C GLY A 105 -7.36 -3.67 -12.25
N CYS A 106 -6.54 -2.62 -12.41
CA CYS A 106 -5.55 -2.50 -13.49
C CYS A 106 -4.17 -3.05 -13.10
N ALA A 107 -4.02 -3.48 -11.85
CA ALA A 107 -2.76 -3.91 -11.27
C ALA A 107 -2.51 -5.42 -11.47
N GLN A 108 -1.28 -5.77 -11.83
CA GLN A 108 -0.71 -7.09 -11.61
C GLN A 108 0.77 -6.92 -11.23
N GLY A 109 1.23 -7.71 -10.26
CA GLY A 109 2.64 -7.73 -9.87
C GLY A 109 3.14 -6.49 -9.11
N ILE A 110 2.25 -5.79 -8.39
CA ILE A 110 2.70 -4.79 -7.40
C ILE A 110 3.49 -5.53 -6.32
N ALA A 111 4.68 -5.03 -6.01
CA ALA A 111 5.55 -5.50 -4.94
C ALA A 111 6.04 -4.32 -4.10
N LEU A 112 6.71 -4.61 -2.99
CA LEU A 112 7.52 -3.64 -2.26
C LEU A 112 8.96 -3.68 -2.77
N ASP A 113 9.54 -2.52 -3.08
CA ASP A 113 10.96 -2.41 -3.38
C ASP A 113 11.83 -2.46 -2.09
N HIS A 114 13.14 -2.29 -2.25
CA HIS A 114 14.10 -2.28 -1.16
C HIS A 114 13.86 -1.15 -0.14
N ASP A 115 13.28 -0.03 -0.59
CA ASP A 115 12.87 1.12 0.23
C ASP A 115 11.44 0.96 0.79
N ARG A 116 10.81 -0.20 0.57
CA ARG A 116 9.46 -0.54 1.01
C ARG A 116 8.38 0.35 0.39
N ARG A 117 8.64 0.87 -0.81
CA ARG A 117 7.68 1.60 -1.63
C ARG A 117 7.02 0.63 -2.61
N LEU A 118 5.81 0.95 -3.03
CA LEU A 118 5.13 0.14 -4.04
C LEU A 118 5.86 0.30 -5.38
N ALA A 119 6.09 -0.83 -6.06
CA ALA A 119 6.73 -0.86 -7.37
C ALA A 119 6.16 -2.00 -8.24
N ILE A 120 6.23 -1.83 -9.56
CA ILE A 120 5.97 -2.88 -10.57
C ILE A 120 7.19 -2.95 -11.48
N ALA A 121 7.84 -4.13 -11.53
CA ALA A 121 9.03 -4.36 -12.36
C ALA A 121 10.13 -3.28 -12.19
N GLY A 122 10.32 -2.80 -10.94
CA GLY A 122 11.29 -1.77 -10.60
C GLY A 122 10.81 -0.31 -10.79
N SER A 123 9.66 -0.09 -11.41
CA SER A 123 9.05 1.24 -11.53
C SER A 123 8.23 1.57 -10.29
N PRO A 124 8.43 2.73 -9.64
CA PRO A 124 7.61 3.14 -8.49
C PRO A 124 6.13 3.25 -8.87
N VAL A 125 5.25 3.02 -7.90
CA VAL A 125 3.79 3.01 -8.08
C VAL A 125 3.14 4.03 -7.16
N VAL A 126 2.20 4.79 -7.72
CA VAL A 126 1.22 5.57 -6.98
C VAL A 126 -0.16 4.98 -7.25
N LEU A 127 -0.86 4.61 -6.18
CA LEU A 127 -2.22 4.11 -6.28
C LEU A 127 -3.19 5.27 -6.57
N VAL A 128 -4.17 5.04 -7.44
CA VAL A 128 -5.15 6.06 -7.81
C VAL A 128 -6.55 5.61 -7.44
N LEU A 129 -7.15 6.26 -6.45
CA LEU A 129 -8.47 5.93 -5.93
C LEU A 129 -9.57 6.76 -6.62
N PRO A 130 -10.61 6.15 -7.22
CA PRO A 130 -11.78 6.90 -7.66
C PRO A 130 -12.50 7.60 -6.48
N ARG A 131 -13.07 8.79 -6.73
CA ARG A 131 -13.84 9.55 -5.72
C ARG A 131 -15.28 9.05 -5.63
N VAL A 132 -15.45 7.80 -5.21
CA VAL A 132 -16.76 7.12 -5.08
C VAL A 132 -17.75 7.87 -4.16
N GLU A 133 -17.25 8.68 -3.23
CA GLU A 133 -18.06 9.49 -2.29
C GLU A 133 -18.64 10.76 -2.91
N ALA A 134 -17.98 11.26 -3.97
CA ALA A 134 -18.35 12.47 -4.71
C ALA A 134 -19.24 12.17 -5.93
N ASP A 135 -19.30 10.91 -6.37
CA ASP A 135 -20.20 10.51 -7.46
C ASP A 135 -21.67 10.63 -7.01
N VAL A 136 -22.39 11.48 -7.73
CA VAL A 136 -23.72 12.03 -7.42
C VAL A 136 -24.81 10.95 -7.43
N ASP A 137 -24.53 9.76 -7.96
CA ASP A 137 -25.53 8.72 -8.16
C ASP A 137 -25.67 7.74 -6.98
N ARG A 138 -25.90 8.31 -5.80
CA ARG A 138 -26.17 7.56 -4.55
C ARG A 138 -27.48 6.75 -4.60
N ARG A 139 -28.35 7.01 -5.59
CA ARG A 139 -29.72 6.48 -5.67
C ARG A 139 -29.77 4.99 -6.04
N TRP A 140 -28.85 4.51 -6.86
CA TRP A 140 -28.80 3.09 -7.26
C TRP A 140 -28.05 2.20 -6.27
N LYS A 141 -27.18 2.77 -5.43
CA LYS A 141 -26.40 2.05 -4.41
C LYS A 141 -27.25 1.46 -3.28
N ILE A 142 -28.41 2.06 -2.97
CA ILE A 142 -29.35 1.60 -1.94
C ILE A 142 -29.97 0.24 -2.31
N LEU A 143 -30.09 -0.08 -3.60
CA LEU A 143 -30.71 -1.32 -4.07
C LEU A 143 -29.80 -2.55 -3.90
N GLY A 144 -28.49 -2.36 -3.66
CA GLY A 144 -27.54 -3.47 -3.43
C GLY A 144 -27.46 -3.97 -1.99
N VAL A 145 -27.89 -3.16 -1.00
CA VAL A 145 -27.73 -3.48 0.43
C VAL A 145 -28.86 -4.37 0.97
N ALA A 146 -30.01 -4.41 0.28
CA ALA A 146 -31.17 -5.20 0.70
C ALA A 146 -31.04 -6.72 0.46
N ALA A 147 -30.00 -7.17 -0.26
CA ALA A 147 -29.84 -8.55 -0.69
C ALA A 147 -28.58 -9.19 -0.07
N ALA A 148 -28.64 -9.55 1.22
CA ALA A 148 -28.00 -10.75 1.78
C ALA A 148 -28.19 -10.73 3.31
N ALA A 149 -29.31 -11.28 3.78
CA ALA A 149 -29.43 -11.71 5.18
C ALA A 149 -28.67 -13.03 5.45
N GLU A 150 -28.10 -13.63 4.41
CA GLU A 150 -27.35 -14.87 4.51
C GLU A 150 -25.94 -14.64 5.09
N ALA A 151 -25.46 -15.65 5.82
CA ALA A 151 -24.10 -15.66 6.38
C ALA A 151 -23.10 -15.73 5.23
N ILE A 152 -22.38 -14.63 5.00
CA ILE A 152 -21.37 -14.57 3.95
C ILE A 152 -20.13 -15.32 4.45
N ARG A 153 -19.80 -16.42 3.79
CA ARG A 153 -18.52 -17.09 3.95
C ARG A 153 -17.56 -16.62 2.86
N CYS A 154 -16.46 -15.99 3.28
CA CYS A 154 -15.40 -15.50 2.40
C CYS A 154 -14.52 -16.66 1.95
N GLN A 155 -14.40 -16.85 0.64
CA GLN A 155 -13.55 -17.86 0.00
C GLN A 155 -12.10 -17.40 -0.14
N ALA A 156 -11.85 -16.09 -0.03
CA ALA A 156 -10.52 -15.52 0.03
C ALA A 156 -10.31 -14.81 1.37
N VAL A 157 -9.11 -14.95 1.93
CA VAL A 157 -8.72 -14.27 3.16
C VAL A 157 -7.39 -13.59 2.92
N LEU A 158 -7.33 -12.30 3.25
CA LEU A 158 -6.14 -11.47 3.18
C LEU A 158 -5.77 -11.08 4.62
N LEU A 159 -4.66 -11.63 5.09
CA LEU A 159 -4.11 -11.41 6.43
C LEU A 159 -2.71 -10.82 6.28
N GLU A 160 -2.21 -10.15 7.31
CA GLU A 160 -0.80 -9.76 7.37
C GLU A 160 0.07 -11.02 7.28
N ALA A 161 1.10 -11.00 6.42
CA ALA A 161 2.13 -12.02 6.47
C ALA A 161 2.89 -11.89 7.80
N GLU A 162 3.35 -13.01 8.38
CA GLU A 162 4.10 -12.94 9.64
C GLU A 162 5.25 -11.92 9.53
N PRO A 163 5.41 -11.04 10.53
CA PRO A 163 6.44 -10.03 10.49
C PRO A 163 7.81 -10.69 10.41
N ASP A 164 8.57 -10.31 9.40
CA ASP A 164 10.00 -10.62 9.30
C ASP A 164 10.75 -9.69 10.27
N ASP A 165 11.53 -10.25 11.19
CA ASP A 165 12.15 -9.57 12.36
C ASP A 165 13.00 -8.34 11.99
N ALA A 166 13.35 -8.18 10.71
CA ALA A 166 14.33 -7.18 10.28
C ALA A 166 13.83 -5.73 10.26
N THR A 167 12.51 -5.42 10.16
CA THR A 167 12.00 -4.02 10.27
C THR A 167 10.46 -3.96 10.17
N PRO A 168 9.76 -3.13 10.99
CA PRO A 168 8.29 -3.03 10.98
C PRO A 168 7.77 -2.62 9.61
N ARG A 169 7.06 -3.53 8.94
CA ARG A 169 6.44 -3.29 7.63
C ARG A 169 5.18 -2.46 7.82
N SER A 170 4.86 -1.60 6.86
CA SER A 170 3.46 -1.18 6.71
C SER A 170 2.65 -2.42 6.40
N GLY A 171 1.78 -2.81 7.31
CA GLY A 171 0.92 -3.96 7.12
C GLY A 171 0.02 -3.74 5.90
N ILE A 172 -0.66 -2.59 5.81
CA ILE A 172 -1.59 -2.29 4.70
C ILE A 172 -0.95 -2.33 3.31
N LEU A 173 0.30 -1.87 3.16
CA LEU A 173 0.99 -1.98 1.86
C LEU A 173 1.36 -3.43 1.55
N GLY A 174 1.71 -4.22 2.57
CA GLY A 174 1.84 -5.67 2.44
C GLY A 174 0.55 -6.33 1.96
N LEU A 175 -0.61 -5.91 2.50
CA LEU A 175 -1.91 -6.40 2.03
C LEU A 175 -2.20 -6.01 0.57
N VAL A 176 -1.86 -4.78 0.16
CA VAL A 176 -1.98 -4.36 -1.25
C VAL A 176 -1.21 -5.31 -2.16
N VAL A 177 0.04 -5.62 -1.82
CA VAL A 177 0.88 -6.56 -2.57
C VAL A 177 0.30 -7.97 -2.56
N THR A 178 0.01 -8.53 -1.39
CA THR A 178 -0.52 -9.90 -1.27
C THR A 178 -1.86 -10.06 -1.96
N SER A 179 -2.70 -9.01 -2.00
CA SER A 179 -3.99 -9.05 -2.68
C SER A 179 -3.85 -9.31 -4.18
N GLN A 180 -2.73 -8.93 -4.80
CA GLN A 180 -2.50 -9.10 -6.25
C GLN A 180 -2.41 -10.58 -6.65
N ALA A 181 -1.98 -11.45 -5.74
CA ALA A 181 -1.87 -12.88 -5.99
C ALA A 181 -3.21 -13.62 -5.82
N LEU A 182 -4.22 -12.98 -5.22
CA LEU A 182 -5.49 -13.64 -4.94
C LEU A 182 -6.43 -13.57 -6.16
N PRO A 183 -6.97 -14.70 -6.64
CA PRO A 183 -8.03 -14.69 -7.65
C PRO A 183 -9.33 -14.20 -7.01
N MET A 184 -9.89 -13.09 -7.52
CA MET A 184 -11.07 -12.45 -6.93
C MET A 184 -12.39 -12.79 -7.63
N ALA A 185 -12.35 -13.24 -8.89
CA ALA A 185 -13.55 -13.45 -9.70
C ALA A 185 -14.58 -14.35 -9.01
N ASN A 186 -15.75 -13.79 -8.71
CA ASN A 186 -16.88 -14.44 -8.04
C ASN A 186 -16.56 -14.96 -6.63
N ARG A 187 -15.58 -14.38 -5.93
CA ARG A 187 -15.23 -14.72 -4.54
C ARG A 187 -15.55 -13.59 -3.58
N SER A 188 -15.91 -13.94 -2.36
CA SER A 188 -16.00 -13.01 -1.23
C SER A 188 -14.66 -12.97 -0.49
N LEU A 189 -14.23 -11.77 -0.12
CA LEU A 189 -12.93 -11.49 0.49
C LEU A 189 -13.09 -11.03 1.94
N LEU A 190 -12.39 -11.70 2.86
CA LEU A 190 -12.16 -11.19 4.22
C LEU A 190 -10.78 -10.53 4.28
N VAL A 191 -10.72 -9.28 4.69
CA VAL A 191 -9.47 -8.54 4.92
C VAL A 191 -9.31 -8.30 6.41
N LEU A 192 -8.30 -8.89 7.02
CA LEU A 192 -7.89 -8.56 8.39
C LEU A 192 -6.85 -7.45 8.33
N LEU A 193 -7.23 -6.25 8.76
CA LEU A 193 -6.32 -5.12 8.75
C LEU A 193 -5.27 -5.25 9.86
N PRO A 194 -3.99 -4.96 9.56
CA PRO A 194 -2.88 -5.27 10.45
C PRO A 194 -2.88 -4.43 11.72
N ALA A 195 -2.59 -5.06 12.87
CA ALA A 195 -2.41 -4.35 14.13
C ALA A 195 -1.17 -3.42 14.09
N SER A 196 -0.14 -3.81 13.32
CA SER A 196 1.10 -3.06 13.12
C SER A 196 0.87 -1.64 12.57
N ASP A 197 -0.20 -1.41 11.80
CA ASP A 197 -0.51 -0.10 11.23
C ASP A 197 -0.89 0.95 12.28
N ILE A 198 -1.29 0.55 13.49
CA ILE A 198 -1.55 1.47 14.60
C ILE A 198 -0.29 2.25 14.97
N HIS A 199 0.88 1.62 14.86
CA HIS A 199 2.16 2.21 15.23
C HIS A 199 2.95 2.74 14.03
N ALA A 200 2.41 2.65 12.82
CA ALA A 200 3.10 3.05 11.59
C ALA A 200 2.98 4.56 11.28
N GLY A 201 2.31 5.34 12.13
CA GLY A 201 2.24 6.81 12.01
C GLY A 201 1.46 7.29 10.78
N TRP A 202 0.47 6.53 10.32
CA TRP A 202 -0.32 6.88 9.15
C TRP A 202 -1.06 8.21 9.31
N GLN A 203 -0.97 9.06 8.29
CA GLN A 203 -1.97 10.10 8.10
C GLN A 203 -3.34 9.45 7.87
N HIS A 204 -4.35 9.86 8.64
CA HIS A 204 -5.69 9.24 8.60
C HIS A 204 -6.28 9.20 7.18
N ARG A 205 -6.10 10.29 6.41
CA ARG A 205 -6.54 10.37 5.02
C ARG A 205 -5.88 9.30 4.15
N THR A 206 -4.55 9.16 4.24
CA THR A 206 -3.78 8.18 3.46
C THR A 206 -4.18 6.76 3.81
N TYR A 207 -4.34 6.44 5.10
CA TYR A 207 -4.79 5.12 5.53
C TYR A 207 -6.17 4.77 4.97
N ARG A 208 -7.13 5.69 5.11
CA ARG A 208 -8.48 5.53 4.54
C ARG A 208 -8.42 5.28 3.04
N GLN A 209 -7.61 6.05 2.32
CA GLN A 209 -7.45 5.89 0.87
C GLN A 209 -6.87 4.51 0.52
N LEU A 210 -5.87 4.03 1.26
CA LEU A 210 -5.27 2.71 1.01
C LEU A 210 -6.28 1.57 1.22
N VAL A 211 -7.04 1.62 2.32
CA VAL A 211 -8.11 0.63 2.59
C VAL A 211 -9.18 0.70 1.50
N ALA A 212 -9.59 1.91 1.10
CA ALA A 212 -10.57 2.11 0.03
C ALA A 212 -10.06 1.59 -1.33
N TRP A 213 -8.78 1.80 -1.66
CA TRP A 213 -8.19 1.30 -2.88
C TRP A 213 -8.15 -0.23 -2.89
N LEU A 214 -7.77 -0.86 -1.77
CA LEU A 214 -7.76 -2.32 -1.62
C LEU A 214 -9.15 -2.93 -1.86
N VAL A 215 -10.18 -2.32 -1.26
CA VAL A 215 -11.58 -2.71 -1.47
C VAL A 215 -12.01 -2.52 -2.92
N ALA A 216 -11.74 -1.34 -3.50
CA ALA A 216 -12.07 -1.04 -4.88
C ALA A 216 -11.40 -2.01 -5.85
N ASP A 217 -10.14 -2.38 -5.57
CA ASP A 217 -9.35 -3.29 -6.40
C ASP A 217 -9.94 -4.70 -6.38
N ALA A 218 -10.29 -5.21 -5.20
CA ALA A 218 -10.98 -6.50 -5.07
C ALA A 218 -12.31 -6.51 -5.85
N ILE A 219 -13.14 -5.48 -5.69
CA ILE A 219 -14.42 -5.36 -6.39
C ILE A 219 -14.21 -5.29 -7.91
N ARG A 220 -13.26 -4.50 -8.39
CA ARG A 220 -12.94 -4.39 -9.83
C ARG A 220 -12.42 -5.69 -10.42
N ARG A 221 -11.70 -6.49 -9.64
CA ARG A 221 -11.27 -7.85 -10.01
C ARG A 221 -12.37 -8.92 -9.86
N GLY A 222 -13.60 -8.50 -9.55
CA GLY A 222 -14.78 -9.36 -9.54
C GLY A 222 -15.11 -9.99 -8.20
N ALA A 223 -14.62 -9.44 -7.08
CA ALA A 223 -15.05 -9.89 -5.76
C ALA A 223 -16.56 -9.60 -5.59
N ASN A 224 -17.31 -10.61 -5.14
CA ASN A 224 -18.75 -10.48 -4.90
C ASN A 224 -19.02 -9.60 -3.68
N GLN A 225 -18.25 -9.79 -2.62
CA GLN A 225 -18.39 -9.10 -1.35
C GLN A 225 -17.02 -8.93 -0.69
N VAL A 226 -16.87 -7.85 0.08
CA VAL A 226 -15.68 -7.61 0.89
C VAL A 226 -16.12 -7.40 2.34
N VAL A 227 -15.39 -8.05 3.25
CA VAL A 227 -15.56 -7.95 4.70
C VAL A 227 -14.26 -7.41 5.28
N LEU A 228 -14.33 -6.30 6.00
CA LEU A 228 -13.18 -5.65 6.64
C LEU A 228 -13.19 -5.93 8.14
N ALA A 229 -12.14 -6.55 8.66
CA ALA A 229 -11.91 -6.60 10.09
C ALA A 229 -10.89 -5.51 10.45
N GLY A 230 -11.29 -4.57 11.30
CA GLY A 230 -10.46 -3.41 11.67
C GLY A 230 -9.21 -3.79 12.46
N PRO A 231 -8.21 -2.90 12.56
CA PRO A 231 -7.04 -3.16 13.38
C PRO A 231 -7.42 -3.24 14.86
N PHE A 232 -6.78 -4.15 15.59
CA PHE A 232 -7.02 -4.41 17.01
C PHE A 232 -5.71 -4.27 17.81
N THR A 233 -5.80 -3.92 19.09
CA THR A 233 -4.63 -3.70 19.96
C THR A 233 -5.02 -3.91 21.42
N ALA A 234 -4.07 -4.05 22.33
CA ALA A 234 -4.37 -4.12 23.76
C ALA A 234 -5.10 -2.85 24.23
N ARG A 235 -5.98 -2.98 25.24
CA ARG A 235 -6.79 -1.87 25.78
C ARG A 235 -5.99 -0.61 26.11
N ALA A 236 -4.76 -0.77 26.60
CA ALA A 236 -3.84 0.33 26.87
C ALA A 236 -3.56 1.24 25.66
N HIS A 237 -3.70 0.72 24.44
CA HIS A 237 -3.47 1.41 23.17
C HIS A 237 -4.75 1.61 22.35
N ALA A 238 -5.93 1.35 22.92
CA ALA A 238 -7.20 1.42 22.19
C ALA A 238 -7.48 2.83 21.62
N SER A 239 -6.99 3.89 22.28
CA SER A 239 -7.09 5.27 21.79
C SER A 239 -6.35 5.47 20.46
N ASP A 240 -5.24 4.76 20.25
CA ASP A 240 -4.41 4.87 19.06
C ASP A 240 -5.06 4.13 17.88
N ALA A 241 -5.78 3.03 18.16
CA ALA A 241 -6.52 2.26 17.16
C ALA A 241 -7.84 2.93 16.72
N ALA A 242 -8.49 3.68 17.62
CA ALA A 242 -9.83 4.22 17.39
C ALA A 242 -9.95 5.08 16.11
N PRO A 243 -9.01 5.99 15.78
CA PRO A 243 -9.05 6.74 14.53
C PRO A 243 -9.00 5.85 13.29
N LEU A 244 -8.14 4.81 13.29
CA LEU A 244 -8.02 3.87 12.18
C LEU A 244 -9.29 3.03 12.04
N ARG A 245 -9.85 2.49 13.13
CA ARG A 245 -11.13 1.77 13.11
C ARG A 245 -12.27 2.62 12.54
N ARG A 246 -12.31 3.92 12.87
CA ARG A 246 -13.27 4.86 12.27
C ARG A 246 -13.06 5.00 10.76
N GLN A 247 -11.80 5.14 10.28
CA GLN A 247 -11.54 5.17 8.84
C GLN A 247 -12.01 3.89 8.14
N VAL A 248 -11.82 2.73 8.76
CA VAL A 248 -12.28 1.44 8.23
C VAL A 248 -13.81 1.39 8.13
N ALA A 249 -14.51 1.83 9.18
CA ALA A 249 -15.97 1.92 9.17
C ALA A 249 -16.49 2.88 8.09
N ASP A 250 -15.83 4.04 7.91
CA ASP A 250 -16.17 5.00 6.85
C ASP A 250 -16.01 4.37 5.45
N VAL A 251 -14.92 3.63 5.20
CA VAL A 251 -14.72 2.90 3.94
C VAL A 251 -15.75 1.80 3.76
N ALA A 252 -16.02 1.00 4.80
CA ALA A 252 -17.02 -0.06 4.73
C ALA A 252 -18.40 0.50 4.35
N SER A 253 -18.78 1.63 4.95
CA SER A 253 -20.01 2.36 4.61
C SER A 253 -20.01 2.86 3.16
N ALA A 254 -18.94 3.54 2.73
CA ALA A 254 -18.84 4.14 1.39
C ALA A 254 -18.85 3.10 0.23
N TYR A 255 -18.27 1.92 0.49
CA TYR A 255 -18.16 0.82 -0.47
C TYR A 255 -19.17 -0.30 -0.24
N HIS A 256 -20.11 -0.15 0.71
CA HIS A 256 -21.12 -1.15 1.07
C HIS A 256 -20.52 -2.52 1.43
N CYS A 257 -19.37 -2.50 2.09
CA CYS A 257 -18.73 -3.68 2.66
C CYS A 257 -19.26 -3.93 4.07
N ARG A 258 -19.13 -5.17 4.54
CA ARG A 258 -19.36 -5.45 5.97
C ARG A 258 -18.10 -5.15 6.76
N SER A 259 -18.26 -4.68 8.00
CA SER A 259 -17.15 -4.50 8.93
C SER A 259 -17.32 -5.42 10.14
N ILE A 260 -16.25 -6.08 10.56
CA ILE A 260 -16.18 -6.83 11.81
C ILE A 260 -15.55 -5.92 12.86
N ASP A 261 -16.27 -5.71 13.95
CA ASP A 261 -15.69 -5.09 15.13
C ASP A 261 -14.87 -6.12 15.90
N LEU A 262 -13.61 -5.80 16.11
CA LEU A 262 -12.66 -6.62 16.86
C LEU A 262 -12.35 -6.02 18.24
N GLY A 263 -13.13 -5.05 18.73
CA GLY A 263 -12.92 -4.42 20.03
C GLY A 263 -12.90 -5.38 21.23
N ASP A 264 -13.56 -6.54 21.12
CA ASP A 264 -13.47 -7.59 22.15
C ASP A 264 -12.05 -8.13 22.32
N LEU A 265 -11.21 -8.08 21.27
CA LEU A 265 -9.81 -8.48 21.32
C LEU A 265 -8.93 -7.45 22.06
N ASP A 266 -9.48 -6.31 22.48
CA ASP A 266 -8.73 -5.32 23.24
C ASP A 266 -8.49 -5.76 24.70
N ASP A 267 -9.17 -6.80 25.18
CA ASP A 267 -8.94 -7.34 26.53
C ASP A 267 -7.47 -7.76 26.73
N GLU A 268 -6.82 -7.21 27.77
CA GLU A 268 -5.40 -7.43 28.06
C GLU A 268 -5.04 -8.91 28.20
N ARG A 269 -5.97 -9.76 28.63
CA ARG A 269 -5.76 -11.20 28.76
C ARG A 269 -5.36 -11.87 27.44
N TYR A 270 -5.71 -11.28 26.29
CA TYR A 270 -5.35 -11.77 24.97
C TYR A 270 -3.96 -11.32 24.51
N TRP A 271 -3.31 -10.43 25.24
CA TRP A 271 -2.00 -9.85 24.90
C TRP A 271 -0.93 -10.15 25.95
N GLN A 272 -1.32 -10.57 27.15
CA GLN A 272 -0.39 -10.89 28.22
C GLN A 272 0.49 -12.10 27.86
N ILE A 273 1.81 -11.90 27.89
CA ILE A 273 2.82 -12.96 27.73
C ILE A 273 3.41 -13.41 29.07
N ALA A 274 3.28 -12.57 30.09
CA ALA A 274 3.59 -12.85 31.49
C ALA A 274 2.72 -11.93 32.38
N PRO A 275 2.60 -12.19 33.70
CA PRO A 275 1.81 -11.35 34.59
C PRO A 275 2.22 -9.87 34.52
N GLY A 276 1.31 -9.02 34.06
CA GLY A 276 1.53 -7.57 33.89
C GLY A 276 2.38 -7.16 32.68
N ILE A 277 2.79 -8.11 31.82
CA ILE A 277 3.60 -7.84 30.63
C ILE A 277 2.78 -8.15 29.38
N LEU A 278 2.50 -7.11 28.59
CA LEU A 278 1.84 -7.22 27.29
C LEU A 278 2.88 -7.51 26.19
N GLY A 279 2.58 -8.48 25.34
CA GLY A 279 3.36 -8.76 24.14
C GLY A 279 3.00 -7.84 22.97
N PRO A 280 3.83 -7.83 21.90
CA PRO A 280 3.58 -7.04 20.69
C PRO A 280 2.43 -7.58 19.81
N GLY A 281 1.87 -8.73 20.18
CA GLY A 281 0.81 -9.42 19.45
C GLY A 281 -0.06 -10.26 20.38
N LEU A 282 -1.10 -10.89 19.80
CA LEU A 282 -1.97 -11.79 20.54
C LEU A 282 -1.19 -13.01 21.06
N ASN A 283 -1.47 -13.41 22.30
CA ASN A 283 -1.07 -14.71 22.84
C ASN A 283 -1.95 -15.84 22.28
N ASP A 284 -1.76 -17.09 22.73
CA ASP A 284 -2.54 -18.24 22.25
C ASP A 284 -4.05 -18.07 22.47
N LEU A 285 -4.45 -17.53 23.62
CA LEU A 285 -5.85 -17.26 23.93
C LEU A 285 -6.44 -16.20 22.99
N GLY A 286 -5.70 -15.13 22.75
CA GLY A 286 -6.09 -14.07 21.81
C GLY A 286 -6.22 -14.59 20.38
N ARG A 287 -5.27 -15.42 19.92
CA ARG A 287 -5.33 -16.08 18.61
C ARG A 287 -6.55 -17.01 18.48
N ALA A 288 -6.85 -17.77 19.53
CA ALA A 288 -8.05 -18.61 19.57
C ALA A 288 -9.33 -17.76 19.50
N LYS A 289 -9.40 -16.66 20.24
CA LYS A 289 -10.55 -15.74 20.18
C LYS A 289 -10.69 -15.07 18.83
N LEU A 290 -9.58 -14.64 18.22
CA LEU A 290 -9.59 -14.09 16.86
C LEU A 290 -10.12 -15.12 15.86
N ALA A 291 -9.65 -16.37 15.94
CA ALA A 291 -10.15 -17.44 15.09
C ALA A 291 -11.66 -17.69 15.29
N GLU A 292 -12.15 -17.69 16.53
CA GLU A 292 -13.57 -17.80 16.87
C GLU A 292 -14.41 -16.67 16.25
N VAL A 293 -13.97 -15.42 16.39
CA VAL A 293 -14.68 -14.24 15.84
C VAL A 293 -14.69 -14.25 14.31
N LEU A 294 -13.61 -14.70 13.67
CA LEU A 294 -13.49 -14.77 12.22
C LEU A 294 -14.16 -16.03 11.62
N ALA A 295 -14.40 -17.08 12.40
CA ALA A 295 -14.93 -18.36 11.91
C ALA A 295 -16.24 -18.23 11.11
N PRO A 296 -17.25 -17.43 11.52
CA PRO A 296 -18.48 -17.25 10.74
C PRO A 296 -18.27 -16.68 9.34
N TRP A 297 -17.14 -16.00 9.13
CA TRP A 297 -16.81 -15.27 7.91
C TRP A 297 -15.88 -16.04 6.99
N ARG A 298 -15.28 -17.14 7.44
CA ARG A 298 -14.38 -17.95 6.64
C ARG A 298 -15.17 -19.11 6.03
N ALA A 299 -15.01 -19.33 4.72
CA ALA A 299 -15.34 -20.64 4.18
C ALA A 299 -14.40 -21.67 4.82
N ASP A 300 -14.87 -22.90 5.01
CA ASP A 300 -14.00 -24.02 5.35
C ASP A 300 -13.01 -24.17 4.20
N LEU A 301 -11.83 -23.58 4.35
CA LEU A 301 -10.75 -23.65 3.38
C LEU A 301 -10.20 -25.08 3.47
N THR A 302 -10.88 -25.98 2.78
CA THR A 302 -10.37 -27.33 2.56
C THR A 302 -9.22 -27.16 1.57
N PRO A 303 -7.99 -27.58 1.91
CA PRO A 303 -6.82 -27.41 1.05
C PRO A 303 -6.98 -28.11 -0.31
#